data_AF-A0A8K0DX09-F1
#
_entry.id   AF-A0A8K0DX09-F1
#
_cell.length_a   1.000
_cell.length_b   1.000
_cell.length_c   1.000
_cell.angle_alpha   90.00
_cell.angle_beta   90.00
_cell.angle_gamma   90.00
#
_symmetry.space_group_name_H-M   'P 1'
#
loop_
_entity.id
_entity.type
_entity.pdbx_description
1 polymer ?
#
loop_
_entity_poly.entity_id
_entity_poly.type
_entity_poly.pdbx_seq_one_letter_code
_entity_poly.pdbx_strand_id
1 'polypeptide(L)'
;MVSLRFPFSFSQPAKQTHVPASATSSRPFNVASSAFTIAAAAGAAAVAGVAASSQDPKRPVFQNALNFFFANRSLPLWASLSLADSSNSVLDSRTGVSFPSVLTDSQRLLGIGIRKKSILGLKNIDVYAFGVYADHNDVKKLLGDKYEKLSSSQLVENKEFNDDLLESDISMTVRLQIVYSKLSIRSVRSAFEESVGRRLQKFGGSSNGELLQRFTSQFKDEYKIPRGSVIGLSRERGHVLRTTIDGKEVGSIQSKLLCRSLLDLYIGEEPFDAQAKEDVKLNVASLLHN
;
A
#
# COMPACT_ATOMS: atom_id res chain seq x y z
N MET A 1 -63.70 -12.78 7.83
CA MET A 1 -62.75 -11.94 7.06
C MET A 1 -61.35 -12.52 7.23
N VAL A 2 -60.81 -12.97 6.09
CA VAL A 2 -59.41 -13.22 5.68
C VAL A 2 -58.41 -13.76 6.72
N SER A 3 -58.14 -15.07 6.61
CA SER A 3 -56.95 -15.76 7.09
C SER A 3 -55.86 -15.65 6.01
N LEU A 4 -54.69 -15.09 6.34
CA LEU A 4 -53.53 -15.03 5.45
C LEU A 4 -52.55 -16.14 5.80
N ARG A 5 -52.50 -17.17 4.93
CA ARG A 5 -51.49 -18.22 4.91
C ARG A 5 -50.29 -17.75 4.08
N PHE A 6 -49.10 -17.82 4.66
CA PHE A 6 -47.82 -17.68 3.94
C PHE A 6 -47.39 -19.04 3.37
N PRO A 7 -46.93 -19.13 2.12
CA PRO A 7 -46.28 -20.33 1.63
C PRO A 7 -44.77 -20.27 1.94
N PHE A 8 -44.30 -21.21 2.75
CA PHE A 8 -42.90 -21.63 2.78
C PHE A 8 -42.61 -22.48 1.54
N SER A 9 -41.52 -22.18 0.83
CA SER A 9 -40.97 -23.07 -0.20
C SER A 9 -39.56 -23.47 0.21
N PHE A 10 -39.42 -24.71 0.66
CA PHE A 10 -38.15 -25.39 0.88
C PHE A 10 -37.74 -26.11 -0.40
N SER A 11 -36.45 -25.99 -0.75
CA SER A 11 -35.82 -26.67 -1.87
C SER A 11 -35.63 -28.17 -1.60
N GLN A 12 -35.67 -28.98 -2.67
CA GLN A 12 -35.12 -30.34 -2.69
C GLN A 12 -34.29 -30.59 -3.97
N PRO A 13 -33.25 -31.46 -3.94
CA PRO A 13 -32.18 -31.45 -4.93
C PRO A 13 -32.13 -32.69 -5.87
N ALA A 14 -31.24 -32.53 -6.86
CA ALA A 14 -30.42 -33.52 -7.59
C ALA A 14 -31.00 -34.30 -8.79
N LYS A 15 -30.33 -34.13 -9.95
CA LYS A 15 -29.80 -35.26 -10.74
C LYS A 15 -28.73 -34.83 -11.75
N GLN A 16 -27.57 -35.48 -11.68
CA GLN A 16 -26.51 -35.48 -12.69
C GLN A 16 -26.86 -36.48 -13.80
N THR A 17 -26.55 -36.17 -15.06
CA THR A 17 -26.07 -37.18 -16.03
C THR A 17 -25.33 -36.56 -17.23
N HIS A 18 -24.08 -37.01 -17.39
CA HIS A 18 -23.31 -37.37 -18.58
C HIS A 18 -23.36 -36.61 -19.94
N VAL A 19 -22.13 -36.35 -20.43
CA VAL A 19 -21.67 -35.94 -21.77
C VAL A 19 -21.75 -37.12 -22.77
N PRO A 20 -21.79 -36.86 -24.10
CA PRO A 20 -20.58 -37.15 -24.89
C PRO A 20 -20.21 -36.07 -25.93
N ALA A 21 -18.94 -36.12 -26.32
CA ALA A 21 -18.20 -35.20 -27.18
C ALA A 21 -18.44 -35.41 -28.69
N SER A 22 -18.20 -34.37 -29.52
CA SER A 22 -17.43 -34.49 -30.77
C SER A 22 -17.18 -33.16 -31.52
N ALA A 23 -15.92 -33.01 -31.95
CA ALA A 23 -15.41 -32.48 -33.23
C ALA A 23 -15.54 -30.98 -33.62
N THR A 24 -14.38 -30.31 -33.52
CA THR A 24 -13.62 -29.66 -34.61
C THR A 24 -14.34 -28.73 -35.60
N SER A 25 -14.04 -27.42 -35.56
CA SER A 25 -13.57 -26.72 -36.76
C SER A 25 -12.75 -25.47 -36.41
N SER A 26 -11.56 -25.41 -37.00
CA SER A 26 -10.65 -24.27 -37.07
C SER A 26 -11.01 -23.37 -38.25
N ARG A 27 -10.90 -22.04 -38.10
CA ARG A 27 -10.14 -21.11 -38.97
C ARG A 27 -10.41 -19.62 -38.60
N PRO A 28 -9.51 -18.69 -38.99
CA PRO A 28 -9.22 -17.46 -38.25
C PRO A 28 -9.55 -16.17 -39.04
N PHE A 29 -8.95 -15.04 -38.63
CA PHE A 29 -8.85 -13.71 -39.27
C PHE A 29 -9.93 -12.70 -38.82
N ASN A 30 -9.68 -11.42 -38.50
CA ASN A 30 -8.61 -10.49 -38.89
C ASN A 30 -8.33 -9.42 -37.82
N VAL A 31 -7.06 -9.01 -37.77
CA VAL A 31 -6.51 -7.80 -37.14
C VAL A 31 -6.75 -6.62 -38.09
N ALA A 32 -7.23 -5.48 -37.57
CA ALA A 32 -7.25 -4.22 -38.30
C ALA A 32 -6.33 -3.21 -37.60
N SER A 33 -5.10 -3.13 -38.11
CA SER A 33 -4.16 -2.04 -37.86
C SER A 33 -4.60 -0.84 -38.68
N SER A 34 -4.78 0.32 -38.07
CA SER A 34 -4.83 1.61 -38.77
C SER A 34 -3.63 2.44 -38.33
N ALA A 35 -2.74 2.68 -39.29
CA ALA A 35 -1.62 3.58 -39.19
C ALA A 35 -2.07 5.00 -39.60
N PHE A 36 -1.65 6.01 -38.85
CA PHE A 36 -1.47 7.36 -39.37
C PHE A 36 -0.14 7.90 -38.87
N THR A 37 0.72 8.25 -39.83
CA THR A 37 2.06 8.80 -39.68
C THR A 37 2.03 10.33 -39.61
N ILE A 38 2.79 10.85 -38.64
CA ILE A 38 3.71 12.01 -38.66
C ILE A 38 3.16 13.40 -39.01
N ALA A 39 3.29 14.32 -38.05
CA ALA A 39 3.74 15.68 -38.32
C ALA A 39 4.71 16.12 -37.21
N ALA A 40 5.95 16.45 -37.62
CA ALA A 40 6.99 17.03 -36.78
C ALA A 40 6.73 18.54 -36.59
N ALA A 41 6.92 19.05 -35.38
CA ALA A 41 7.21 20.46 -35.16
C ALA A 41 8.05 20.62 -33.89
N ALA A 42 9.25 21.17 -34.10
CA ALA A 42 10.23 21.54 -33.10
C ALA A 42 9.73 22.66 -32.17
N GLY A 43 10.25 22.71 -30.94
CA GLY A 43 9.98 23.83 -30.04
C GLY A 43 10.57 23.64 -28.65
N ALA A 44 11.90 23.52 -28.53
CA ALA A 44 12.59 23.77 -27.27
C ALA A 44 12.61 25.30 -27.04
N ALA A 45 11.94 25.78 -25.99
CA ALA A 45 12.06 27.16 -25.54
C ALA A 45 12.60 27.15 -24.11
N ALA A 46 13.93 27.17 -24.00
CA ALA A 46 14.63 27.60 -22.80
C ALA A 46 14.53 29.12 -22.72
N VAL A 47 13.86 29.65 -21.69
CA VAL A 47 13.86 31.08 -21.37
C VAL A 47 15.13 31.38 -20.57
N ALA A 48 16.21 31.70 -21.29
CA ALA A 48 17.36 32.41 -20.75
C ALA A 48 17.01 33.91 -20.69
N GLY A 49 16.92 34.45 -19.47
CA GLY A 49 16.75 35.89 -19.25
C GLY A 49 18.00 36.64 -19.69
N VAL A 50 17.90 37.37 -20.79
CA VAL A 50 18.95 38.25 -21.31
C VAL A 50 18.99 39.52 -20.47
N ALA A 51 20.14 39.77 -19.84
CA ALA A 51 20.48 41.06 -19.25
C ALA A 51 20.70 42.09 -20.36
N ALA A 52 19.87 43.13 -20.40
CA ALA A 52 20.09 44.30 -21.23
C ALA A 52 20.58 45.45 -20.35
N SER A 53 21.91 45.62 -20.37
CA SER A 53 22.60 46.85 -20.00
C SER A 53 22.18 47.96 -20.96
N SER A 54 21.59 49.03 -20.44
CA SER A 54 21.39 50.30 -21.13
C SER A 54 21.98 51.40 -20.25
N GLN A 55 23.16 51.86 -20.65
CA GLN A 55 23.82 53.05 -20.14
C GLN A 55 23.22 54.26 -20.85
N ASP A 56 22.78 55.27 -20.10
CA ASP A 56 22.69 56.64 -20.62
C ASP A 56 23.17 57.62 -19.53
N PRO A 57 24.06 58.59 -19.81
CA PRO A 57 24.87 59.24 -18.80
C PRO A 57 24.51 60.72 -18.64
N LYS A 58 23.86 61.14 -17.54
CA LYS A 58 23.81 62.56 -17.15
C LYS A 58 23.86 62.78 -15.63
N ARG A 59 25.09 63.10 -15.21
CA ARG A 59 25.55 63.91 -14.05
C ARG A 59 25.52 63.29 -12.64
N PRO A 60 26.63 63.46 -11.89
CA PRO A 60 26.80 63.02 -10.50
C PRO A 60 26.20 64.07 -9.57
N VAL A 61 25.95 63.72 -8.29
CA VAL A 61 26.18 64.58 -7.12
C VAL A 61 25.60 63.94 -5.83
N PHE A 62 26.48 63.85 -4.83
CA PHE A 62 26.33 63.52 -3.40
C PHE A 62 26.03 62.07 -2.94
N GLN A 63 27.14 61.38 -2.68
CA GLN A 63 27.32 60.56 -1.47
C GLN A 63 26.93 61.37 -0.22
N ASN A 64 26.04 60.84 0.61
CA ASN A 64 26.17 60.80 2.06
C ASN A 64 24.99 60.05 2.69
N ALA A 65 25.26 59.45 3.85
CA ALA A 65 24.33 58.73 4.74
C ALA A 65 24.25 57.19 4.59
N LEU A 66 25.41 56.54 4.46
CA LEU A 66 25.65 55.37 5.32
C LEU A 66 25.99 55.90 6.72
N ASN A 67 25.35 55.33 7.74
CA ASN A 67 25.41 55.65 9.18
C ASN A 67 24.30 56.58 9.72
N PHE A 68 23.06 56.13 9.58
CA PHE A 68 22.14 56.05 10.73
C PHE A 68 21.75 54.58 10.87
N PHE A 69 22.62 53.78 11.48
CA PHE A 69 22.39 53.28 12.83
C PHE A 69 20.94 52.82 13.07
N PHE A 70 20.74 51.54 12.78
CA PHE A 70 20.26 50.55 13.75
C PHE A 70 19.26 51.07 14.80
N ALA A 71 17.98 51.09 14.45
CA ALA A 71 16.92 50.87 15.43
C ALA A 71 15.64 50.41 14.71
N ASN A 72 15.21 49.19 15.04
CA ASN A 72 13.88 48.65 14.79
C ASN A 72 13.37 48.65 13.34
N ARG A 73 13.53 47.50 12.67
CA ARG A 73 12.43 46.88 11.91
C ARG A 73 12.74 45.40 11.67
N SER A 74 12.02 44.58 12.43
CA SER A 74 11.64 43.18 12.20
C SER A 74 12.14 42.56 10.88
N LEU A 75 13.03 41.57 11.01
CA LEU A 75 13.36 40.62 9.96
C LEU A 75 12.09 39.91 9.46
N PRO A 76 11.89 39.71 8.15
CA PRO A 76 10.82 38.84 7.66
C PRO A 76 11.10 37.40 8.09
N LEU A 77 10.20 36.92 8.93
CA LEU A 77 10.16 35.63 9.61
C LEU A 77 9.76 34.51 8.64
N TRP A 78 10.48 34.34 7.53
CA TRP A 78 10.25 33.24 6.57
C TRP A 78 11.58 32.67 6.06
N ALA A 79 12.45 32.32 7.00
CA ALA A 79 13.51 31.36 6.77
C ALA A 79 13.29 30.20 7.74
N SER A 80 12.23 29.43 7.50
CA SER A 80 12.07 28.13 8.15
C SER A 80 13.15 27.22 7.58
N LEU A 81 14.29 27.16 8.27
CA LEU A 81 15.22 26.05 8.13
C LEU A 81 14.47 24.81 8.61
N SER A 82 13.77 24.14 7.70
CA SER A 82 13.34 22.79 7.96
C SER A 82 14.62 21.99 8.13
N LEU A 83 14.92 21.58 9.36
CA LEU A 83 15.70 20.37 9.55
C LEU A 83 14.93 19.30 8.77
N ALA A 84 15.37 19.03 7.54
CA ALA A 84 15.12 17.75 6.92
C ALA A 84 15.84 16.78 7.85
N ASP A 85 15.10 16.20 8.80
CA ASP A 85 15.46 14.89 9.27
C ASP A 85 15.62 14.08 7.98
N SER A 86 16.85 13.72 7.66
CA SER A 86 17.20 12.91 6.50
C SER A 86 16.71 11.48 6.75
N SER A 87 15.44 11.34 7.13
CA SER A 87 14.71 10.10 7.08
C SER A 87 14.59 9.79 5.60
N ASN A 88 15.45 8.89 5.12
CA ASN A 88 15.32 8.27 3.82
C ASN A 88 13.85 7.86 3.68
N SER A 89 13.11 8.51 2.80
CA SER A 89 11.69 8.27 2.60
C SER A 89 11.45 8.06 1.12
N VAL A 90 10.65 7.06 0.79
CA VAL A 90 10.33 6.65 -0.56
C VAL A 90 8.97 7.20 -0.93
N LEU A 91 8.94 8.05 -1.96
CA LEU A 91 7.72 8.64 -2.48
C LEU A 91 7.03 7.68 -3.46
N ASP A 92 5.77 7.34 -3.20
CA ASP A 92 4.93 6.67 -4.20
C ASP A 92 4.50 7.68 -5.25
N SER A 93 5.05 7.56 -6.45
CA SER A 93 4.76 8.46 -7.59
C SER A 93 3.29 8.44 -8.01
N ARG A 94 2.56 7.36 -7.71
CA ARG A 94 1.16 7.17 -8.08
C ARG A 94 0.20 7.95 -7.18
N THR A 95 0.40 7.93 -5.86
CA THR A 95 -0.48 8.59 -4.89
C THR A 95 0.09 9.87 -4.29
N GLY A 96 1.39 10.14 -4.47
CA GLY A 96 2.12 11.25 -3.85
C GLY A 96 2.38 11.04 -2.36
N VAL A 97 2.18 9.81 -1.86
CA VAL A 97 2.36 9.47 -0.45
C VAL A 97 3.82 9.10 -0.17
N SER A 98 4.37 9.58 0.94
CA SER A 98 5.73 9.22 1.38
C SER A 98 5.72 8.15 2.46
N PHE A 99 6.55 7.13 2.27
CA PHE A 99 6.80 6.04 3.21
C PHE A 99 8.24 6.13 3.74
N PRO A 100 8.46 6.09 5.06
CA PRO A 100 9.82 6.04 5.58
C PRO A 100 10.50 4.74 5.10
N SER A 101 11.80 4.79 4.80
CA SER A 101 12.57 3.60 4.41
C SER A 101 12.76 2.64 5.59
N VAL A 102 12.65 3.15 6.83
CA VAL A 102 12.84 2.42 8.07
C VAL A 102 11.77 2.87 9.07
N LEU A 103 11.02 1.93 9.68
CA LEU A 103 9.98 2.26 10.69
C LEU A 103 10.49 2.15 12.12
N THR A 104 11.12 1.04 12.44
CA THR A 104 11.90 0.80 13.65
C THR A 104 13.33 0.53 13.21
N ASP A 105 14.32 0.66 14.09
CA ASP A 105 15.75 0.52 13.75
C ASP A 105 16.10 -0.73 12.90
N SER A 106 15.26 -1.77 12.94
CA SER A 106 15.40 -3.00 12.17
C SER A 106 14.40 -3.22 11.02
N GLN A 107 13.24 -2.55 11.01
CA GLN A 107 12.19 -2.79 10.00
C GLN A 107 12.40 -1.92 8.76
N ARG A 108 12.80 -2.55 7.65
CA ARG A 108 13.04 -1.89 6.36
C ARG A 108 11.82 -1.98 5.45
N LEU A 109 11.59 -0.95 4.64
CA LEU A 109 10.57 -0.93 3.61
C LEU A 109 10.93 -1.89 2.48
N LEU A 110 10.01 -2.78 2.14
CA LEU A 110 10.17 -3.83 1.14
C LEU A 110 9.36 -3.57 -0.14
N GLY A 111 8.27 -2.82 -0.07
CA GLY A 111 7.45 -2.53 -1.24
C GLY A 111 6.31 -1.60 -0.93
N ILE A 112 5.84 -0.87 -1.95
CA ILE A 112 4.73 0.08 -1.85
C ILE A 112 3.64 -0.32 -2.85
N GLY A 113 2.41 -0.45 -2.37
CA GLY A 113 1.25 -0.78 -3.19
C GLY A 113 0.07 0.15 -2.97
N ILE A 114 -0.96 -0.02 -3.79
CA ILE A 114 -2.22 0.72 -3.67
C ILE A 114 -3.38 -0.27 -3.58
N ARG A 115 -4.22 -0.12 -2.56
CA ARG A 115 -5.50 -0.84 -2.53
C ARG A 115 -6.54 -0.07 -3.33
N LYS A 116 -6.98 -0.68 -4.42
CA LYS A 116 -8.09 -0.19 -5.24
C LYS A 116 -9.38 -0.91 -4.87
N LYS A 117 -10.51 -0.20 -4.93
CA LYS A 117 -11.85 -0.80 -4.83
C LYS A 117 -12.68 -0.40 -6.05
N SER A 118 -13.22 -1.39 -6.75
CA SER A 118 -14.16 -1.14 -7.85
C SER A 118 -15.54 -0.79 -7.29
N ILE A 119 -16.11 0.29 -7.78
CA ILE A 119 -17.48 0.73 -7.45
C ILE A 119 -18.34 0.43 -8.66
N LEU A 120 -19.34 -0.45 -8.47
CA LEU A 120 -20.34 -0.81 -9.48
C LEU A 120 -19.73 -1.29 -10.82
N GLY A 121 -18.51 -1.84 -10.80
CA GLY A 121 -17.85 -2.41 -11.98
C GLY A 121 -17.31 -1.40 -13.01
N LEU A 122 -17.59 -0.10 -12.83
CA LEU A 122 -17.30 0.93 -13.84
C LEU A 122 -16.12 1.83 -13.47
N LYS A 123 -15.85 2.03 -12.17
CA LYS A 123 -14.81 2.95 -11.71
C LYS A 123 -14.06 2.38 -10.52
N ASN A 124 -12.73 2.46 -10.57
CA ASN A 124 -11.86 2.13 -9.45
C ASN A 124 -11.59 3.38 -8.62
N ILE A 125 -11.63 3.22 -7.29
CA ILE A 125 -11.16 4.22 -6.33
C ILE A 125 -9.90 3.73 -5.64
N ASP A 126 -8.93 4.62 -5.46
CA ASP A 126 -7.75 4.37 -4.64
C ASP A 126 -8.14 4.61 -3.18
N VAL A 127 -8.21 3.53 -2.40
CA VAL A 127 -8.67 3.58 -1.01
C VAL A 127 -7.54 4.06 -0.10
N TYR A 128 -6.38 3.42 -0.22
CA TYR A 128 -5.16 3.77 0.50
C TYR A 128 -3.92 3.28 -0.26
N ALA A 129 -2.81 3.97 -0.04
CA ALA A 129 -1.48 3.44 -0.33
C ALA A 129 -1.01 2.61 0.88
N PHE A 130 -0.18 1.61 0.67
CA PHE A 130 0.41 0.84 1.76
C PHE A 130 1.88 0.54 1.51
N GLY A 131 2.66 0.52 2.59
CA GLY A 131 4.04 0.05 2.61
C GLY A 131 4.15 -1.22 3.42
N VAL A 132 4.87 -2.21 2.91
CA VAL A 132 5.18 -3.46 3.62
C VAL A 132 6.61 -3.39 4.14
N TYR A 133 6.79 -3.72 5.41
CA TYR A 133 8.05 -3.67 6.12
C TYR A 133 8.35 -5.00 6.77
N ALA A 134 9.63 -5.38 6.83
CA ALA A 134 10.07 -6.53 7.62
C ALA A 134 11.37 -6.24 8.37
N ASP A 135 11.50 -6.92 9.49
CA ASP A 135 12.74 -6.93 10.29
C ASP A 135 13.82 -7.74 9.57
N HIS A 136 14.93 -7.07 9.22
CA HIS A 136 16.02 -7.69 8.49
C HIS A 136 16.73 -8.81 9.28
N ASN A 137 16.80 -8.69 10.61
CA ASN A 137 17.44 -9.70 11.46
C ASN A 137 16.59 -10.95 11.53
N ASP A 138 15.28 -10.79 11.70
CA ASP A 138 14.35 -11.93 11.74
C ASP A 138 14.32 -12.65 10.38
N VAL A 139 14.32 -11.91 9.26
CA VAL A 139 14.42 -12.50 7.91
C VAL A 139 15.68 -13.33 7.76
N LYS A 140 16.85 -12.77 8.09
CA LYS A 140 18.14 -13.48 7.97
C LYS A 140 18.20 -14.71 8.87
N LYS A 141 17.71 -14.59 10.10
CA LYS A 141 17.72 -15.68 11.08
C LYS A 141 16.78 -16.82 10.72
N LEU A 142 15.58 -16.53 10.23
CA LEU A 142 14.53 -17.54 10.03
C LEU A 142 14.52 -18.11 8.61
N LEU A 143 14.93 -17.32 7.62
CA LEU A 143 14.92 -17.73 6.20
C LEU A 143 16.32 -17.95 5.62
N GLY A 144 17.38 -17.46 6.27
CA GLY A 144 18.77 -17.58 5.80
C GLY A 144 19.16 -19.03 5.48
N ASP A 145 19.00 -19.93 6.44
CA ASP A 145 19.44 -21.33 6.30
C ASP A 145 18.86 -22.04 5.06
N LYS A 146 17.62 -21.74 4.70
CA LYS A 146 16.90 -22.38 3.59
C LYS A 146 17.15 -21.68 2.24
N TYR A 147 17.37 -20.37 2.25
CA TYR A 147 17.24 -19.52 1.06
C TYR A 147 18.49 -18.71 0.70
N GLU A 148 19.48 -18.60 1.57
CA GLU A 148 20.71 -17.82 1.35
C GLU A 148 21.50 -18.25 0.11
N LYS A 149 21.43 -19.53 -0.25
CA LYS A 149 22.14 -20.11 -1.40
C LYS A 149 21.44 -19.91 -2.74
N LEU A 150 20.16 -19.51 -2.73
CA LEU A 150 19.38 -19.31 -3.95
C LEU A 150 19.60 -17.89 -4.47
N SER A 151 19.65 -17.71 -5.78
CA SER A 151 19.68 -16.36 -6.35
C SER A 151 18.34 -15.64 -6.13
N SER A 152 18.34 -14.31 -6.19
CA SER A 152 17.11 -13.52 -6.08
C SER A 152 16.07 -13.90 -7.15
N SER A 153 16.49 -14.27 -8.36
CA SER A 153 15.58 -14.74 -9.42
C SER A 153 14.92 -16.09 -9.07
N GLN A 154 15.69 -17.02 -8.49
CA GLN A 154 15.16 -18.31 -8.05
C GLN A 154 14.20 -18.17 -6.87
N LEU A 155 14.45 -17.21 -5.97
CA LEU A 155 13.58 -16.92 -4.83
C LEU A 155 12.24 -16.33 -5.24
N VAL A 156 12.23 -15.45 -6.24
CA VAL A 156 10.99 -14.83 -6.75
C VAL A 156 10.03 -15.86 -7.35
N GLU A 157 10.58 -16.83 -8.07
CA GLU A 157 9.84 -17.93 -8.70
C GLU A 157 9.43 -19.02 -7.68
N ASN A 158 10.09 -19.07 -6.52
CA ASN A 158 9.81 -20.06 -5.49
C ASN A 158 8.51 -19.74 -4.74
N LYS A 159 7.48 -20.57 -4.93
CA LYS A 159 6.20 -20.43 -4.22
C LYS A 159 6.33 -20.69 -2.71
N GLU A 160 7.15 -21.67 -2.32
CA GLU A 160 7.37 -22.01 -0.91
C GLU A 160 8.00 -20.85 -0.14
N PHE A 161 8.85 -20.06 -0.79
CA PHE A 161 9.48 -18.89 -0.16
C PHE A 161 8.44 -17.88 0.36
N ASN A 162 7.37 -17.66 -0.41
CA ASN A 162 6.30 -16.75 0.00
C ASN A 162 5.47 -17.33 1.16
N ASP A 163 5.19 -18.63 1.11
CA ASP A 163 4.47 -19.31 2.19
C ASP A 163 5.29 -19.30 3.48
N ASP A 164 6.60 -19.57 3.41
CA ASP A 164 7.50 -19.51 4.56
C ASP A 164 7.63 -18.09 5.13
N LEU A 165 7.63 -17.05 4.28
CA LEU A 165 7.62 -15.65 4.71
C LEU A 165 6.32 -15.29 5.48
N LEU A 166 5.19 -15.83 5.04
CA LEU A 166 3.88 -15.66 5.68
C LEU A 166 3.73 -16.48 6.96
N GLU A 167 4.34 -17.65 7.04
CA GLU A 167 4.26 -18.59 8.17
C GLU A 167 5.25 -18.30 9.29
N SER A 168 6.44 -17.83 8.95
CA SER A 168 7.52 -17.58 9.90
C SER A 168 7.19 -16.44 10.85
N ASP A 169 7.72 -16.50 12.08
CA ASP A 169 7.57 -15.45 13.10
C ASP A 169 8.50 -14.26 12.86
N ILE A 170 8.45 -13.72 11.63
CA ILE A 170 9.22 -12.55 11.22
C ILE A 170 8.42 -11.30 11.58
N SER A 171 9.02 -10.36 12.29
CA SER A 171 8.32 -9.11 12.55
C SER A 171 8.08 -8.34 11.24
N MET A 172 6.82 -8.09 10.92
CA MET A 172 6.40 -7.40 9.70
C MET A 172 5.34 -6.36 10.01
N THR A 173 5.41 -5.22 9.33
CA THR A 173 4.41 -4.16 9.46
C THR A 173 3.85 -3.82 8.10
N VAL A 174 2.52 -3.73 8.00
CA VAL A 174 1.85 -3.10 6.87
C VAL A 174 1.35 -1.73 7.34
N ARG A 175 1.94 -0.67 6.79
CA ARG A 175 1.55 0.73 7.07
C ARG A 175 0.61 1.18 5.97
N LEU A 176 -0.65 1.45 6.30
CA LEU A 176 -1.65 1.95 5.39
C LEU A 176 -1.76 3.46 5.56
N GLN A 177 -1.76 4.20 4.47
CA GLN A 177 -2.02 5.64 4.47
C GLN A 177 -3.24 5.97 3.61
N ILE A 178 -4.25 6.53 4.26
CA ILE A 178 -5.57 6.72 3.67
C ILE A 178 -5.54 7.79 2.59
N VAL A 179 -6.00 7.41 1.38
CA VAL A 179 -6.07 8.32 0.21
C VAL A 179 -7.50 8.78 -0.02
N TYR A 180 -8.48 7.89 0.13
CA TYR A 180 -9.89 8.22 -0.06
C TYR A 180 -10.46 9.02 1.12
N SER A 181 -10.92 10.24 0.85
CA SER A 181 -11.33 11.22 1.88
C SER A 181 -12.67 10.96 2.54
N LYS A 182 -13.51 10.08 1.97
CA LYS A 182 -14.85 9.77 2.49
C LYS A 182 -14.92 8.40 3.17
N LEU A 183 -13.80 7.92 3.72
CA LEU A 183 -13.80 6.70 4.52
C LEU A 183 -14.38 6.98 5.92
N SER A 184 -15.37 6.19 6.29
CA SER A 184 -15.83 6.09 7.68
C SER A 184 -15.16 4.89 8.36
N ILE A 185 -15.00 4.93 9.68
CA ILE A 185 -14.48 3.79 10.44
C ILE A 185 -15.36 2.54 10.28
N ARG A 186 -16.68 2.72 10.13
CA ARG A 186 -17.62 1.63 9.83
C ARG A 186 -17.29 0.98 8.49
N SER A 187 -17.00 1.78 7.46
CA SER A 187 -16.59 1.25 6.15
C SER A 187 -15.26 0.51 6.21
N VAL A 188 -14.30 0.98 7.02
CA VAL A 188 -13.03 0.28 7.27
C VAL A 188 -13.29 -1.06 7.96
N ARG A 189 -14.11 -1.07 9.02
CA ARG A 189 -14.51 -2.27 9.75
C ARG A 189 -15.12 -3.32 8.82
N SER A 190 -16.13 -2.95 8.03
CA SER A 190 -16.77 -3.86 7.07
C SER A 190 -15.81 -4.34 5.99
N ALA A 191 -14.93 -3.47 5.48
CA ALA A 191 -13.97 -3.85 4.46
C ALA A 191 -12.92 -4.84 4.99
N PHE A 192 -12.52 -4.72 6.26
CA PHE A 192 -11.64 -5.68 6.92
C PHE A 192 -12.36 -6.97 7.30
N GLU A 193 -13.60 -6.88 7.79
CA GLU A 193 -14.44 -8.05 8.06
C GLU A 193 -14.57 -8.94 6.83
N GLU A 194 -14.87 -8.34 5.68
CA GLU A 194 -14.94 -9.02 4.39
C GLU A 194 -13.57 -9.59 3.98
N SER A 195 -12.53 -8.74 3.90
CA SER A 195 -11.26 -9.18 3.32
C SER A 195 -10.51 -10.17 4.21
N VAL A 196 -10.42 -9.89 5.52
CA VAL A 196 -9.74 -10.76 6.48
C VAL A 196 -10.57 -12.01 6.74
N GLY A 197 -11.90 -11.89 6.79
CA GLY A 197 -12.80 -13.03 6.96
C GLY A 197 -12.61 -14.09 5.87
N ARG A 198 -12.50 -13.68 4.59
CA ARG A 198 -12.19 -14.61 3.49
C ARG A 198 -10.86 -15.34 3.69
N ARG A 199 -9.82 -14.66 4.18
CA ARG A 199 -8.49 -15.28 4.40
C ARG A 199 -8.47 -16.19 5.60
N LEU A 200 -9.14 -15.80 6.69
CA LEU A 200 -9.36 -16.68 7.84
C LEU A 200 -10.09 -17.95 7.41
N GLN A 201 -11.09 -17.83 6.53
CA GLN A 201 -11.78 -19.00 5.98
C GLN A 201 -10.86 -19.87 5.12
N LYS A 202 -10.02 -19.24 4.27
CA LYS A 202 -9.03 -19.94 3.42
C LYS A 202 -8.05 -20.77 4.25
N PHE A 203 -7.52 -20.22 5.34
CA PHE A 203 -6.45 -20.87 6.11
C PHE A 203 -6.90 -21.64 7.35
N GLY A 204 -8.06 -21.29 7.92
CA GLY A 204 -8.55 -21.84 9.19
C GLY A 204 -9.96 -22.46 9.12
N GLY A 205 -10.58 -22.53 7.94
CA GLY A 205 -11.92 -23.11 7.78
C GLY A 205 -13.06 -22.20 8.28
N SER A 206 -14.24 -22.77 8.53
CA SER A 206 -15.47 -22.01 8.80
C SER A 206 -15.62 -21.48 10.23
N SER A 207 -14.83 -21.97 11.20
CA SER A 207 -14.98 -21.66 12.62
C SER A 207 -14.10 -20.49 13.10
N ASN A 208 -14.11 -19.36 12.40
CA ASN A 208 -13.22 -18.21 12.69
C ASN A 208 -13.97 -16.91 13.06
N GLY A 209 -15.28 -17.00 13.29
CA GLY A 209 -16.14 -15.84 13.57
C GLY A 209 -15.70 -15.04 14.80
N GLU A 210 -15.37 -15.70 15.91
CA GLU A 210 -14.94 -15.03 17.15
C GLU A 210 -13.63 -14.26 16.96
N LEU A 211 -12.64 -14.87 16.30
CA LEU A 211 -11.35 -14.23 16.01
C LEU A 211 -11.53 -13.00 15.11
N LEU A 212 -12.35 -13.13 14.07
CA LEU A 212 -12.69 -12.03 13.17
C LEU A 212 -13.40 -10.90 13.93
N GLN A 213 -14.37 -11.23 14.77
CA GLN A 213 -15.11 -10.27 15.59
C GLN A 213 -14.18 -9.53 16.57
N ARG A 214 -13.27 -10.25 17.24
CA ARG A 214 -12.27 -9.63 18.11
C ARG A 214 -11.40 -8.65 17.35
N PHE A 215 -10.96 -9.00 16.15
CA PHE A 215 -10.18 -8.10 15.29
C PHE A 215 -10.99 -6.87 14.86
N THR A 216 -12.20 -7.04 14.34
CA THR A 216 -13.02 -5.92 13.86
C THR A 216 -13.50 -5.00 14.98
N SER A 217 -13.66 -5.53 16.20
CA SER A 217 -14.03 -4.74 17.39
C SER A 217 -12.97 -3.72 17.83
N GLN A 218 -11.70 -3.88 17.41
CA GLN A 218 -10.65 -2.90 17.68
C GLN A 218 -10.92 -1.55 17.02
N PHE A 219 -11.62 -1.56 15.88
CA PHE A 219 -11.99 -0.35 15.12
C PHE A 219 -13.28 0.22 15.69
N LYS A 220 -13.25 0.89 16.84
CA LYS A 220 -14.42 1.50 17.50
C LYS A 220 -14.96 2.73 16.77
N ASP A 221 -16.25 3.05 16.95
CA ASP A 221 -16.93 4.16 16.26
C ASP A 221 -16.37 5.56 16.62
N GLU A 222 -15.62 5.67 17.71
CA GLU A 222 -14.93 6.90 18.13
C GLU A 222 -13.76 7.31 17.23
N TYR A 223 -13.17 6.36 16.49
CA TYR A 223 -12.04 6.65 15.62
C TYR A 223 -12.50 7.32 14.32
N LYS A 224 -11.80 8.40 13.94
CA LYS A 224 -11.99 9.09 12.66
C LYS A 224 -10.86 8.70 11.72
N ILE A 225 -11.19 8.47 10.45
CA ILE A 225 -10.25 8.04 9.41
C ILE A 225 -10.29 9.04 8.23
N PRO A 226 -9.89 10.31 8.45
CA PRO A 226 -9.74 11.26 7.36
C PRO A 226 -8.64 10.84 6.36
N ARG A 227 -8.59 11.52 5.22
CA ARG A 227 -7.47 11.41 4.29
C ARG A 227 -6.17 11.76 5.02
N GLY A 228 -5.14 10.95 4.81
CA GLY A 228 -3.83 11.11 5.44
C GLY A 228 -3.65 10.30 6.72
N SER A 229 -4.73 9.81 7.34
CA SER A 229 -4.61 8.92 8.51
C SER A 229 -3.78 7.68 8.19
N VAL A 230 -3.08 7.20 9.21
CA VAL A 230 -2.17 6.07 9.13
C VAL A 230 -2.70 4.93 9.99
N ILE A 231 -2.91 3.76 9.39
CA ILE A 231 -3.23 2.53 10.12
C ILE A 231 -2.01 1.62 10.03
N GLY A 232 -1.43 1.24 11.17
CA GLY A 232 -0.34 0.29 11.24
C GLY A 232 -0.84 -1.08 11.67
N LEU A 233 -0.54 -2.10 10.88
CA LEU A 233 -0.84 -3.50 11.17
C LEU A 233 0.48 -4.26 11.32
N SER A 234 0.91 -4.48 12.55
CA SER A 234 2.22 -5.06 12.87
C SER A 234 2.07 -6.48 13.41
N ARG A 235 2.67 -7.45 12.73
CA ARG A 235 3.00 -8.75 13.30
C ARG A 235 4.26 -8.59 14.15
N GLU A 236 4.10 -8.73 15.45
CA GLU A 236 5.18 -8.84 16.43
C GLU A 236 5.52 -10.31 16.68
N ARG A 237 6.63 -10.52 17.40
CA ARG A 237 7.11 -11.83 17.83
C ARG A 237 6.04 -12.58 18.61
N GLY A 238 6.02 -13.90 18.47
CA GLY A 238 4.98 -14.75 19.04
C GLY A 238 3.64 -14.63 18.32
N HIS A 239 3.65 -14.18 17.06
CA HIS A 239 2.47 -13.97 16.22
C HIS A 239 1.39 -13.07 16.86
N VAL A 240 1.82 -11.94 17.41
CA VAL A 240 0.93 -10.94 17.99
C VAL A 240 0.64 -9.86 16.94
N LEU A 241 -0.62 -9.73 16.53
CA LEU A 241 -1.05 -8.66 15.63
C LEU A 241 -1.41 -7.42 16.44
N ARG A 242 -0.56 -6.40 16.40
CA ARG A 242 -0.81 -5.07 16.95
C ARG A 242 -1.37 -4.13 15.89
N THR A 243 -2.46 -3.45 16.24
CA THR A 243 -3.12 -2.45 15.39
C THR A 243 -2.91 -1.06 15.97
N THR A 244 -2.48 -0.12 15.14
CA THR A 244 -2.33 1.30 15.50
C THR A 244 -3.13 2.17 14.53
N ILE A 245 -3.65 3.30 15.03
CA ILE A 245 -4.28 4.35 14.23
C ILE A 245 -3.64 5.67 14.64
N ASP A 246 -3.06 6.37 13.67
CA ASP A 246 -2.33 7.64 13.85
C ASP A 246 -1.31 7.58 15.01
N GLY A 247 -0.58 6.45 15.07
CA GLY A 247 0.46 6.19 16.07
C GLY A 247 -0.04 5.68 17.42
N LYS A 248 -1.35 5.71 17.69
CA LYS A 248 -1.93 5.19 18.93
C LYS A 248 -2.32 3.72 18.77
N GLU A 249 -1.92 2.87 19.72
CA GLU A 249 -2.39 1.48 19.77
C GLU A 249 -3.89 1.42 20.07
N VAL A 250 -4.62 0.67 19.24
CA VAL A 250 -6.06 0.46 19.38
C VAL A 250 -6.41 -0.97 19.80
N GLY A 251 -5.46 -1.89 19.69
CA GLY A 251 -5.58 -3.25 20.22
C GLY A 251 -4.50 -4.18 19.72
N SER A 252 -4.41 -5.34 20.37
CA SER A 252 -3.47 -6.40 20.05
C SER A 252 -4.15 -7.77 20.18
N ILE A 253 -3.87 -8.69 19.25
CA ILE A 253 -4.42 -10.05 19.24
C ILE A 253 -3.30 -11.04 18.93
N GLN A 254 -3.02 -11.95 19.87
CA GLN A 254 -2.14 -13.08 19.62
C GLN A 254 -2.89 -14.15 18.80
N SER A 255 -2.48 -14.33 17.54
CA SER A 255 -3.00 -15.36 16.66
C SER A 255 -2.14 -15.49 15.41
N LYS A 256 -1.49 -16.65 15.26
CA LYS A 256 -0.75 -17.02 14.05
C LYS A 256 -1.63 -16.99 12.80
N LEU A 257 -2.83 -17.57 12.91
CA LEU A 257 -3.81 -17.61 11.83
C LEU A 257 -4.22 -16.20 11.37
N LEU A 258 -4.46 -15.28 12.30
CA LEU A 258 -4.82 -13.89 11.97
C LEU A 258 -3.68 -13.16 11.29
N CYS A 259 -2.46 -13.28 11.82
CA CYS A 259 -1.26 -12.69 11.24
C CYS A 259 -1.04 -13.15 9.79
N ARG A 260 -1.07 -14.47 9.56
CA ARG A 260 -0.95 -15.06 8.21
C ARG A 260 -2.04 -14.53 7.29
N SER A 261 -3.30 -14.60 7.73
CA SER A 261 -4.46 -14.20 6.95
C SER A 261 -4.42 -12.72 6.54
N LEU A 262 -3.91 -11.87 7.42
CA LEU A 262 -3.77 -10.44 7.14
C LEU A 262 -2.65 -10.16 6.14
N LEU A 263 -1.46 -10.74 6.35
CA LEU A 263 -0.31 -10.54 5.47
C LEU A 263 -0.56 -11.12 4.07
N ASP A 264 -1.30 -12.22 3.97
CA ASP A 264 -1.69 -12.84 2.69
C ASP A 264 -2.52 -11.89 1.80
N LEU A 265 -3.19 -10.88 2.37
CA LEU A 265 -3.87 -9.84 1.57
C LEU A 265 -2.89 -8.94 0.79
N TYR A 266 -1.65 -8.84 1.24
CA TYR A 266 -0.65 -7.91 0.68
C TYR A 266 0.42 -8.64 -0.11
N ILE A 267 0.88 -9.79 0.38
CA ILE A 267 2.01 -10.52 -0.21
C ILE A 267 1.65 -11.96 -0.59
N GLY A 268 0.41 -12.39 -0.34
CA GLY A 268 -0.08 -13.73 -0.63
C GLY A 268 -0.29 -14.04 -2.10
N GLU A 269 -1.02 -15.12 -2.39
CA GLU A 269 -1.29 -15.53 -3.78
C GLU A 269 -2.11 -14.51 -4.58
N GLU A 270 -3.11 -13.92 -3.94
CA GLU A 270 -4.03 -12.93 -4.52
C GLU A 270 -3.87 -11.57 -3.80
N PRO A 271 -2.75 -10.85 -3.97
CA PRO A 271 -2.49 -9.61 -3.24
C PRO A 271 -3.37 -8.46 -3.74
N PHE A 272 -3.51 -7.40 -2.93
CA PHE A 272 -4.17 -6.16 -3.38
C PHE A 272 -3.42 -5.44 -4.50
N ASP A 273 -2.10 -5.58 -4.57
CA ASP A 273 -1.24 -5.02 -5.62
C ASP A 273 -0.16 -6.05 -5.97
N ALA A 274 -0.22 -6.59 -7.19
CA ALA A 274 0.71 -7.64 -7.63
C ALA A 274 2.14 -7.11 -7.77
N GLN A 275 2.33 -5.85 -8.17
CA GLN A 275 3.66 -5.26 -8.29
C GLN A 275 4.29 -5.13 -6.91
N ALA A 276 3.52 -4.65 -5.92
CA ALA A 276 4.01 -4.51 -4.55
C ALA A 276 4.46 -5.85 -3.95
N LYS A 277 3.78 -6.95 -4.27
CA LYS A 277 4.19 -8.30 -3.86
C LYS A 277 5.54 -8.69 -4.47
N GLU A 278 5.74 -8.47 -5.76
CA GLU A 278 7.00 -8.83 -6.43
C GLU A 278 8.16 -7.96 -5.93
N ASP A 279 7.93 -6.67 -5.70
CA ASP A 279 8.91 -5.78 -5.06
C ASP A 279 9.29 -6.29 -3.67
N VAL A 280 8.30 -6.72 -2.87
CA VAL A 280 8.55 -7.31 -1.55
C VAL A 280 9.44 -8.54 -1.65
N LYS A 281 9.13 -9.49 -2.54
CA LYS A 281 9.94 -10.70 -2.71
C LYS A 281 11.37 -10.38 -3.10
N LEU A 282 11.57 -9.49 -4.07
CA LEU A 282 12.90 -9.05 -4.53
C LEU A 282 13.70 -8.42 -3.40
N ASN A 283 13.06 -7.55 -2.61
CA ASN A 283 13.73 -6.86 -1.51
C ASN A 283 14.03 -7.79 -0.33
N VAL A 284 13.15 -8.74 0.00
CA VAL A 284 13.45 -9.77 1.01
C VAL A 284 14.61 -10.66 0.56
N ALA A 285 14.63 -11.07 -0.71
CA ALA A 285 15.77 -11.82 -1.27
C ALA A 285 17.07 -11.01 -1.16
N SER A 286 17.01 -9.71 -1.43
CA SER A 286 18.17 -8.81 -1.27
C SER A 286 18.62 -8.69 0.19
N LEU A 287 17.72 -8.76 1.17
CA LEU A 287 18.08 -8.76 2.59
C LEU A 287 18.79 -10.04 3.03
N LEU A 288 18.54 -11.18 2.36
CA LEU A 288 19.22 -12.44 2.68
C LEU A 288 20.69 -12.45 2.23
N HIS A 289 21.02 -11.70 1.18
CA HIS A 289 22.38 -11.64 0.62
C HIS A 289 23.22 -10.48 1.15
N ASN A 290 22.65 -9.60 1.97
CA ASN A 290 23.34 -8.47 2.62
C ASN A 290 23.60 -8.76 4.11
#